data_AF-A0A2V9KNH6-F1
#
_entry.id   AF-A0A2V9KNH6-F1
#
_cell.length_a   1.000
_cell.length_b   1.000
_cell.length_c   1.000
_cell.angle_alpha   90.00
_cell.angle_beta   90.00
_cell.angle_gamma   90.00
#
_symmetry.space_group_name_H-M   'P 1'
#
loop_
_entity.id
_entity.type
_entity.pdbx_description
1 polymer ?
#
loop_
_entity_poly.entity_id
_entity_poly.type
_entity_poly.pdbx_seq_one_letter_code
_entity_poly.pdbx_strand_id
1 'polypeptide(L)'
;METSRENHSLKLALVVLLCAVLLPACGLRHPRSADLAGPANGGDQPDKVLYEKATSEIAHGRYDVGRLTLQTLMNTYPDSEYLAKTKLAIADSYYKEGGVSGLTQAEAEYKDFRTFFPTAPEAPEAQFRVGMAHFHLMGKSDRDRQEALLAEAEFKEFLLQYPDSPLMPRVKRRLREVQEVLGQSDYKIAKFYYVKGAWPAARGRFQDIVEQYPSFSHADESLWYLGQTYERMRQPNKATPCYAQLMSDYPLSDWVDSAKQRLTAMHQPIPRPTKAVLARAQADALRRRRPDPVARLSGMMSSAPDTSMTRHGPVHLGPKPAVVEAAKTPQAPAPAGASIAVQPVGEESLKSGKAVDPKPTNGSQGATGQQETAGSPRQGSGAASGQSPEPEPTVK
;
A
#
# COMPACT_ATOMS: atom_id res chain seq x y z
N MET A 1 -43.21 -27.61 -46.02
CA MET A 1 -42.31 -26.84 -45.12
C MET A 1 -42.90 -26.63 -43.72
N GLU A 2 -44.13 -27.08 -43.43
CA GLU A 2 -44.81 -26.74 -42.16
C GLU A 2 -44.33 -27.49 -40.90
N THR A 3 -43.93 -28.76 -41.02
CA THR A 3 -43.58 -29.63 -39.86
C THR A 3 -42.40 -29.14 -39.02
N SER A 4 -41.57 -28.22 -39.53
CA SER A 4 -40.47 -27.62 -38.78
C SER A 4 -40.93 -26.47 -37.86
N ARG A 5 -42.05 -25.81 -38.17
CA ARG A 5 -42.57 -24.68 -37.38
C ARG A 5 -43.25 -25.12 -36.09
N GLU A 6 -44.04 -26.19 -36.14
CA GLU A 6 -44.74 -26.75 -34.96
C GLU A 6 -43.77 -27.27 -33.89
N ASN A 7 -42.68 -27.92 -34.33
CA ASN A 7 -41.64 -28.40 -33.41
C ASN A 7 -40.85 -27.27 -32.72
N HIS A 8 -40.86 -26.05 -33.28
CA HIS A 8 -40.29 -24.87 -32.62
C HIS A 8 -41.28 -24.18 -31.67
N SER A 9 -42.56 -24.09 -32.01
CA SER A 9 -43.57 -23.51 -31.11
C SER A 9 -43.78 -24.36 -29.85
N LEU A 10 -43.80 -25.69 -29.98
CA LEU A 10 -43.85 -26.63 -28.84
C LEU A 10 -42.64 -26.49 -27.91
N LYS A 11 -41.42 -26.34 -28.46
CA LYS A 11 -40.20 -26.12 -27.65
C LYS A 11 -40.20 -24.77 -26.95
N LEU A 12 -40.65 -23.70 -27.61
CA LEU A 12 -40.80 -22.39 -26.97
C LEU A 12 -41.85 -22.42 -25.85
N ALA A 13 -43.01 -23.05 -26.06
CA ALA A 13 -44.04 -23.20 -25.04
C ALA A 13 -43.51 -23.94 -23.80
N LEU A 14 -42.74 -25.02 -24.00
CA LEU A 14 -42.17 -25.80 -22.90
C LEU A 14 -41.07 -25.05 -22.12
N VAL A 15 -40.27 -24.22 -22.79
CA VAL A 15 -39.29 -23.33 -22.13
C VAL A 15 -39.98 -22.22 -21.33
N VAL A 16 -41.05 -21.60 -21.86
CA VAL A 16 -41.83 -20.59 -21.13
C VAL A 16 -42.50 -21.19 -19.90
N LEU A 17 -43.05 -22.41 -20.01
CA LEU A 17 -43.64 -23.14 -18.88
C LEU A 17 -42.59 -23.46 -17.79
N LEU A 18 -41.38 -23.86 -18.19
CA LEU A 18 -40.27 -24.14 -17.27
C LEU A 18 -39.82 -22.87 -16.52
N CYS A 19 -39.73 -21.73 -17.21
CA CYS A 19 -39.40 -20.44 -16.58
C CYS A 19 -40.48 -19.95 -15.61
N ALA A 20 -41.77 -20.24 -15.86
CA ALA A 20 -42.86 -19.86 -14.96
C ALA A 20 -42.85 -20.61 -13.62
N VAL A 21 -42.35 -21.86 -13.60
CA VAL A 21 -42.25 -22.69 -12.37
C VAL A 21 -41.02 -22.32 -11.52
N LEU A 22 -40.03 -21.62 -12.10
CA LEU A 22 -38.78 -21.22 -11.43
C LEU A 22 -38.81 -19.82 -10.79
N LEU A 23 -40.00 -19.23 -10.61
CA LEU A 23 -40.19 -17.97 -9.87
C LEU A 23 -40.76 -18.23 -8.47
N PRO A 24 -39.94 -18.56 -7.46
CA PRO A 24 -40.37 -18.53 -6.07
C PRO A 24 -40.68 -17.08 -5.68
N ALA A 25 -41.79 -16.89 -4.97
CA ALA A 25 -42.33 -15.59 -4.61
C ALA A 25 -41.30 -14.69 -3.88
N CYS A 26 -40.95 -13.55 -4.50
CA CYS A 26 -40.43 -12.37 -3.80
C CYS A 26 -41.55 -11.72 -2.97
N GLY A 27 -42.01 -12.41 -1.93
CA GLY A 27 -42.87 -11.85 -0.90
C GLY A 27 -42.06 -10.88 -0.05
N LEU A 28 -42.31 -9.58 -0.20
CA LEU A 28 -41.69 -8.53 0.63
C LEU A 28 -42.05 -8.71 2.11
N ARG A 29 -41.16 -9.37 2.86
CA ARG A 29 -41.10 -9.25 4.33
C ARG A 29 -40.16 -8.10 4.67
N HIS A 30 -40.72 -6.97 5.09
CA HIS A 30 -39.95 -5.95 5.80
C HIS A 30 -39.36 -6.57 7.07
N PRO A 31 -38.04 -6.47 7.32
CA PRO A 31 -37.51 -6.74 8.65
C PRO A 31 -38.06 -5.67 9.59
N ARG A 32 -38.74 -6.10 10.66
CA ARG A 32 -38.99 -5.21 11.80
C ARG A 32 -37.65 -4.75 12.36
N SER A 33 -37.60 -3.50 12.81
CA SER A 33 -36.52 -2.96 13.63
C SER A 33 -36.13 -3.98 14.71
N ALA A 34 -34.86 -4.34 14.77
CA ALA A 34 -34.39 -5.27 15.79
C ALA A 34 -34.46 -4.59 17.16
N ASP A 35 -35.40 -5.00 18.00
CA ASP A 35 -35.36 -4.67 19.42
C ASP A 35 -34.01 -5.13 19.98
N LEU A 36 -33.22 -4.16 20.48
CA LEU A 36 -31.87 -4.43 20.97
C LEU A 36 -31.87 -5.26 22.26
N ALA A 37 -33.03 -5.40 22.92
CA ALA A 37 -33.28 -6.17 24.13
C ALA A 37 -33.94 -7.53 23.84
N GLY A 38 -33.17 -8.47 23.26
CA GLY A 38 -33.49 -9.90 23.39
C GLY A 38 -33.20 -10.38 24.82
N PRO A 39 -33.95 -11.36 25.36
CA PRO A 39 -33.80 -11.77 26.75
C PRO A 39 -32.41 -12.36 27.00
N ALA A 40 -31.61 -11.71 27.83
CA ALA A 40 -30.40 -12.29 28.37
C ALA A 40 -30.79 -13.50 29.24
N ASN A 41 -30.18 -14.66 28.97
CA ASN A 41 -30.27 -15.79 29.91
C ASN A 41 -29.63 -15.34 31.23
N GLY A 42 -30.38 -15.43 32.32
CA GLY A 42 -30.11 -14.72 33.59
C GLY A 42 -28.93 -15.22 34.43
N GLY A 43 -27.75 -15.35 33.82
CA GLY A 43 -26.50 -15.75 34.47
C GLY A 43 -25.22 -15.44 33.69
N ASP A 44 -25.29 -15.07 32.42
CA ASP A 44 -24.12 -14.61 31.66
C ASP A 44 -23.83 -13.13 31.88
N GLN A 45 -22.53 -12.77 31.91
CA GLN A 45 -22.10 -11.37 32.01
C GLN A 45 -22.56 -10.58 30.76
N PRO A 46 -23.06 -9.33 30.91
CA PRO A 46 -23.70 -8.62 29.81
C PRO A 46 -22.74 -8.25 28.67
N ASP A 47 -21.46 -8.04 28.98
CA ASP A 47 -20.39 -7.82 28.01
C ASP A 47 -20.11 -9.08 27.17
N LYS A 48 -20.04 -10.26 27.79
CA LYS A 48 -19.95 -11.55 27.09
C LYS A 48 -21.15 -11.74 26.15
N VAL A 49 -22.38 -11.46 26.60
CA VAL A 49 -23.59 -11.56 25.76
C VAL A 49 -23.52 -10.61 24.56
N LEU A 50 -23.04 -9.37 24.74
CA LEU A 50 -22.81 -8.44 23.64
C LEU A 50 -21.74 -8.95 22.67
N TYR A 51 -20.64 -9.50 23.16
CA TYR A 51 -19.56 -10.04 22.33
C TYR A 51 -20.02 -11.25 21.49
N GLU A 52 -20.73 -12.21 22.10
CA GLU A 52 -21.26 -13.40 21.42
C GLU A 52 -22.34 -13.02 20.40
N LYS A 53 -23.24 -12.07 20.74
CA LYS A 53 -24.22 -11.51 19.80
C LYS A 53 -23.53 -10.86 18.61
N ALA A 54 -22.54 -10.00 18.86
CA ALA A 54 -21.85 -9.26 17.81
C ALA A 54 -21.01 -10.16 16.88
N THR A 55 -20.30 -11.14 17.44
CA THR A 55 -19.51 -12.11 16.66
C THR A 55 -20.42 -13.04 15.85
N SER A 56 -21.60 -13.39 16.37
CA SER A 56 -22.65 -14.07 15.60
C SER A 56 -23.18 -13.20 14.45
N GLU A 57 -23.50 -11.93 14.67
CA GLU A 57 -23.93 -11.00 13.61
C GLU A 57 -22.88 -10.88 12.48
N ILE A 58 -21.60 -10.75 12.83
CA ILE A 58 -20.47 -10.76 11.87
C ILE A 58 -20.40 -12.08 11.09
N ALA A 59 -20.59 -13.23 11.75
CA ALA A 59 -20.60 -14.53 11.08
C ALA A 59 -21.75 -14.69 10.07
N HIS A 60 -22.87 -13.99 10.28
CA HIS A 60 -23.99 -13.90 9.33
C HIS A 60 -23.79 -12.80 8.26
N GLY A 61 -22.60 -12.20 8.16
CA GLY A 61 -22.27 -11.15 7.19
C GLY A 61 -22.86 -9.76 7.53
N ARG A 62 -23.47 -9.59 8.71
CA ARG A 62 -24.06 -8.32 9.17
C ARG A 62 -23.00 -7.48 9.88
N TYR A 63 -21.94 -7.12 9.15
CA TYR A 63 -20.75 -6.47 9.67
C TYR A 63 -21.05 -5.18 10.45
N ASP A 64 -21.91 -4.30 9.92
CA ASP A 64 -22.24 -3.03 10.59
C ASP A 64 -22.95 -3.21 11.93
N VAL A 65 -23.94 -4.12 11.98
CA VAL A 65 -24.68 -4.42 13.21
C VAL A 65 -23.76 -5.05 14.26
N GLY A 66 -22.88 -5.95 13.82
CA GLY A 66 -21.85 -6.54 14.67
C GLY A 66 -20.86 -5.51 15.21
N ARG A 67 -20.27 -4.67 14.34
CA ARG A 67 -19.37 -3.58 14.72
C ARG A 67 -20.01 -2.62 15.72
N LEU A 68 -21.25 -2.18 15.47
CA LEU A 68 -21.98 -1.30 16.37
C LEU A 68 -22.21 -1.95 17.75
N THR A 69 -22.47 -3.26 17.78
CA THR A 69 -22.60 -4.03 19.03
C THR A 69 -21.26 -4.17 19.76
N LEU A 70 -20.14 -4.40 19.06
CA LEU A 70 -18.79 -4.40 19.64
C LEU A 70 -18.40 -3.01 20.19
N GLN A 71 -18.69 -1.94 19.46
CA GLN A 71 -18.49 -0.56 19.93
C GLN A 71 -19.35 -0.25 21.16
N THR A 72 -20.59 -0.75 21.21
CA THR A 72 -21.47 -0.61 22.39
C THR A 72 -20.87 -1.31 23.62
N LEU A 73 -20.29 -2.50 23.44
CA LEU A 73 -19.53 -3.20 24.49
C LEU A 73 -18.37 -2.33 24.98
N MET A 74 -17.50 -1.86 24.08
CA MET A 74 -16.34 -1.03 24.46
C MET A 74 -16.72 0.23 25.23
N ASN A 75 -17.79 0.91 24.81
CA ASN A 75 -18.24 2.17 25.41
C ASN A 75 -18.96 1.97 26.75
N THR A 76 -19.61 0.81 26.95
CA THR A 76 -20.40 0.52 28.16
C THR A 76 -19.58 -0.21 29.23
N TYR A 77 -18.59 -1.01 28.81
CA TYR A 77 -17.78 -1.86 29.67
C TYR A 77 -16.27 -1.66 29.40
N PRO A 78 -15.70 -0.48 29.73
CA PRO A 78 -14.29 -0.15 29.46
C PRO A 78 -13.29 -0.97 30.31
N ASP A 79 -13.74 -1.71 31.32
CA ASP A 79 -12.91 -2.61 32.13
C ASP A 79 -13.16 -4.11 31.82
N SER A 80 -13.87 -4.41 30.72
CA SER A 80 -14.22 -5.80 30.34
C SER A 80 -13.01 -6.65 29.94
N GLU A 81 -13.00 -7.91 30.37
CA GLU A 81 -12.02 -8.92 29.90
C GLU A 81 -12.09 -9.17 28.38
N TYR A 82 -13.22 -8.81 27.74
CA TYR A 82 -13.43 -8.96 26.30
C TYR A 82 -12.90 -7.77 25.50
N LEU A 83 -12.37 -6.69 26.10
CA LEU A 83 -11.94 -5.50 25.35
C LEU A 83 -10.93 -5.79 24.24
N ALA A 84 -9.86 -6.54 24.53
CA ALA A 84 -8.85 -6.88 23.54
C ALA A 84 -9.46 -7.72 22.39
N LYS A 85 -10.25 -8.74 22.74
CA LYS A 85 -10.98 -9.58 21.78
C LYS A 85 -11.96 -8.77 20.93
N THR A 86 -12.64 -7.79 21.54
CA THR A 86 -13.62 -6.90 20.91
C THR A 86 -12.95 -5.99 19.89
N LYS A 87 -11.85 -5.32 20.27
CA LYS A 87 -11.09 -4.46 19.33
C LYS A 87 -10.48 -5.27 18.18
N LEU A 88 -9.95 -6.46 18.46
CA LEU A 88 -9.49 -7.37 17.41
C LEU A 88 -10.64 -7.83 16.50
N ALA A 89 -11.81 -8.16 17.05
CA ALA A 89 -12.99 -8.56 16.28
C ALA A 89 -13.55 -7.43 15.38
N ILE A 90 -13.42 -6.17 15.77
CA ILE A 90 -13.72 -5.01 14.91
C ILE A 90 -12.78 -5.02 13.69
N ALA A 91 -11.46 -5.08 13.90
CA ALA A 91 -10.48 -5.14 12.81
C ALA A 91 -10.72 -6.34 11.87
N ASP A 92 -10.97 -7.51 12.46
CA ASP A 92 -11.33 -8.75 11.76
C ASP A 92 -12.61 -8.64 10.93
N SER A 93 -13.61 -7.85 11.38
CA SER A 93 -14.86 -7.64 10.66
C SER A 93 -14.64 -6.83 9.38
N TYR A 94 -13.86 -5.75 9.45
CA TYR A 94 -13.46 -4.95 8.30
C TYR A 94 -12.60 -5.76 7.31
N TYR A 95 -11.70 -6.61 7.82
CA TYR A 95 -10.88 -7.49 6.98
C TYR A 95 -11.72 -8.56 6.24
N LYS A 96 -12.77 -9.08 6.89
CA LYS A 96 -13.69 -10.09 6.32
C LYS A 96 -14.68 -9.49 5.32
N GLU A 97 -15.16 -8.27 5.58
CA GLU A 97 -15.93 -7.48 4.62
C GLU A 97 -15.12 -7.20 3.34
N GLY A 98 -13.84 -6.86 3.52
CA GLY A 98 -12.90 -6.68 2.42
C GLY A 98 -13.22 -5.46 1.55
N GLY A 99 -12.89 -5.56 0.25
CA GLY A 99 -12.88 -4.40 -0.64
C GLY A 99 -11.82 -3.37 -0.23
N VAL A 100 -11.78 -2.22 -0.91
CA VAL A 100 -10.78 -1.18 -0.60
C VAL A 100 -11.06 -0.54 0.75
N SER A 101 -12.30 -0.10 0.98
CA SER A 101 -12.72 0.53 2.24
C SER A 101 -12.52 -0.38 3.45
N GLY A 102 -12.97 -1.64 3.39
CA GLY A 102 -12.83 -2.59 4.49
C GLY A 102 -11.36 -2.90 4.80
N LEU A 103 -10.51 -3.10 3.79
CA LEU A 103 -9.08 -3.36 4.03
C LEU A 103 -8.34 -2.15 4.62
N THR A 104 -8.64 -0.92 4.17
CA THR A 104 -8.06 0.31 4.75
C THR A 104 -8.53 0.55 6.20
N GLN A 105 -9.80 0.29 6.52
CA GLN A 105 -10.28 0.38 7.90
C GLN A 105 -9.69 -0.72 8.79
N ALA A 106 -9.55 -1.95 8.25
CA ALA A 106 -8.90 -3.05 8.97
C ALA A 106 -7.44 -2.73 9.30
N GLU A 107 -6.68 -2.16 8.36
CA GLU A 107 -5.30 -1.72 8.59
C GLU A 107 -5.20 -0.78 9.79
N ALA A 108 -6.06 0.25 9.84
CA ALA A 108 -6.11 1.19 10.95
C ALA A 108 -6.44 0.47 12.27
N GLU A 109 -7.52 -0.31 12.32
CA GLU A 109 -7.98 -0.99 13.54
C GLU A 109 -6.97 -2.04 14.07
N TYR A 110 -6.22 -2.73 13.21
CA TYR A 110 -5.14 -3.62 13.64
C TYR A 110 -3.90 -2.85 14.16
N LYS A 111 -3.54 -1.71 13.57
CA LYS A 111 -2.48 -0.81 14.09
C LYS A 111 -2.87 -0.25 15.45
N ASP A 112 -4.13 0.11 15.59
CA ASP A 112 -4.75 0.54 16.83
C ASP A 112 -4.71 -0.57 17.88
N PHE A 113 -5.14 -1.80 17.55
CA PHE A 113 -5.05 -2.95 18.46
C PHE A 113 -3.62 -3.17 18.98
N ARG A 114 -2.60 -3.12 18.11
CA ARG A 114 -1.18 -3.22 18.53
C ARG A 114 -0.74 -2.08 19.45
N THR A 115 -1.33 -0.89 19.29
CA THR A 115 -1.01 0.29 20.11
C THR A 115 -1.61 0.20 21.51
N PHE A 116 -2.85 -0.27 21.63
CA PHE A 116 -3.55 -0.42 22.92
C PHE A 116 -3.19 -1.73 23.65
N PHE A 117 -2.87 -2.80 22.92
CA PHE A 117 -2.60 -4.13 23.47
C PHE A 117 -1.27 -4.74 22.97
N PRO A 118 -0.12 -4.06 23.15
CA PRO A 118 1.17 -4.49 22.58
C PRO A 118 1.69 -5.82 23.13
N THR A 119 1.26 -6.22 24.34
CA THR A 119 1.65 -7.47 25.02
C THR A 119 0.68 -8.63 24.76
N ALA A 120 -0.41 -8.41 24.01
CA ALA A 120 -1.38 -9.46 23.72
C ALA A 120 -0.78 -10.55 22.82
N PRO A 121 -1.10 -11.84 23.04
CA PRO A 121 -0.59 -12.94 22.20
C PRO A 121 -1.04 -12.84 20.73
N GLU A 122 -2.11 -12.09 20.45
CA GLU A 122 -2.62 -11.81 19.10
C GLU A 122 -1.91 -10.63 18.40
N ALA A 123 -1.08 -9.84 19.10
CA ALA A 123 -0.39 -8.68 18.51
C ALA A 123 0.48 -9.01 17.28
N PRO A 124 1.19 -10.16 17.22
CA PRO A 124 1.85 -10.60 16.00
C PRO A 124 0.84 -10.90 14.87
N GLU A 125 -0.29 -11.56 15.15
CA GLU A 125 -1.29 -11.79 14.10
C GLU A 125 -1.86 -10.47 13.58
N ALA A 126 -2.17 -9.50 14.45
CA ALA A 126 -2.58 -8.17 14.03
C ALA A 126 -1.55 -7.51 13.09
N GLN A 127 -0.24 -7.57 13.41
CA GLN A 127 0.78 -7.03 12.50
C GLN A 127 0.85 -7.77 11.16
N PHE A 128 0.69 -9.09 11.17
CA PHE A 128 0.62 -9.86 9.93
C PHE A 128 -0.63 -9.48 9.10
N ARG A 129 -1.76 -9.17 9.75
CA ARG A 129 -2.99 -8.72 9.09
C ARG A 129 -2.86 -7.34 8.46
N VAL A 130 -2.16 -6.40 9.10
CA VAL A 130 -1.80 -5.09 8.51
C VAL A 130 -1.06 -5.28 7.18
N GLY A 131 0.06 -6.02 7.17
CA GLY A 131 0.81 -6.28 5.94
C GLY A 131 -0.01 -7.06 4.90
N MET A 132 -0.92 -7.94 5.34
CA MET A 132 -1.85 -8.65 4.46
C MET A 132 -2.93 -7.75 3.84
N ALA A 133 -3.36 -6.67 4.52
CA ALA A 133 -4.32 -5.72 3.94
C ALA A 133 -3.72 -5.04 2.71
N HIS A 134 -2.53 -4.44 2.85
CA HIS A 134 -1.76 -3.91 1.72
C HIS A 134 -1.46 -4.97 0.65
N PHE A 135 -1.12 -6.20 1.05
CA PHE A 135 -0.91 -7.32 0.11
C PHE A 135 -2.14 -7.63 -0.75
N HIS A 136 -3.35 -7.46 -0.20
CA HIS A 136 -4.61 -7.65 -0.93
C HIS A 136 -4.98 -6.45 -1.81
N LEU A 137 -4.54 -5.24 -1.47
CA LEU A 137 -4.69 -4.03 -2.28
C LEU A 137 -3.62 -3.90 -3.39
N MET A 138 -2.48 -4.59 -3.24
CA MET A 138 -1.38 -4.60 -4.19
C MET A 138 -1.82 -4.98 -5.61
N GLY A 139 -1.57 -4.07 -6.56
CA GLY A 139 -1.80 -4.28 -7.98
C GLY A 139 -0.75 -5.15 -8.67
N LYS A 140 -0.93 -5.35 -9.98
CA LYS A 140 0.11 -5.93 -10.85
C LYS A 140 1.32 -5.00 -10.95
N SER A 141 2.49 -5.57 -11.23
CA SER A 141 3.79 -4.87 -11.42
C SER A 141 3.82 -3.66 -12.38
N ASP A 142 2.81 -3.50 -13.24
CA ASP A 142 2.60 -2.41 -14.19
C ASP A 142 1.67 -1.28 -13.67
N ARG A 143 1.13 -1.42 -12.46
CA ARG A 143 0.27 -0.44 -11.78
C ARG A 143 1.05 0.34 -10.72
N ASP A 144 0.34 1.17 -9.96
CA ASP A 144 0.93 1.81 -8.79
C ASP A 144 1.46 0.77 -7.78
N ARG A 145 2.55 1.14 -7.11
CA ARG A 145 3.35 0.28 -6.23
C ARG A 145 3.31 0.71 -4.76
N GLN A 146 2.53 1.73 -4.40
CA GLN A 146 2.46 2.21 -3.01
C GLN A 146 2.05 1.10 -2.04
N GLU A 147 0.98 0.38 -2.35
CA GLU A 147 0.51 -0.77 -1.55
C GLU A 147 1.55 -1.90 -1.46
N ALA A 148 2.33 -2.13 -2.52
CA ALA A 148 3.41 -3.11 -2.50
C ALA A 148 4.56 -2.68 -1.56
N LEU A 149 4.93 -1.39 -1.58
CA LEU A 149 5.97 -0.84 -0.69
C LEU A 149 5.51 -0.84 0.78
N LEU A 150 4.25 -0.51 1.05
CA LEU A 150 3.65 -0.58 2.39
C LEU A 150 3.59 -2.03 2.90
N ALA A 151 3.12 -2.98 2.08
CA ALA A 151 3.16 -4.40 2.43
C ALA A 151 4.59 -4.88 2.72
N GLU A 152 5.58 -4.45 1.93
CA GLU A 152 6.98 -4.79 2.16
C GLU A 152 7.48 -4.27 3.51
N ALA A 153 7.19 -2.99 3.83
CA ALA A 153 7.58 -2.36 5.09
C ALA A 153 6.95 -3.07 6.30
N GLU A 154 5.66 -3.35 6.27
CA GLU A 154 4.93 -3.98 7.39
C GLU A 154 5.39 -5.44 7.62
N PHE A 155 5.71 -6.19 6.56
CA PHE A 155 6.30 -7.52 6.70
C PHE A 155 7.76 -7.47 7.16
N LYS A 156 8.56 -6.48 6.73
CA LYS A 156 9.93 -6.27 7.25
C LYS A 156 9.89 -5.94 8.75
N GLU A 157 9.00 -5.05 9.17
CA GLU A 157 8.80 -4.69 10.57
C GLU A 157 8.37 -5.90 11.40
N PHE A 158 7.46 -6.75 10.90
CA PHE A 158 7.11 -8.02 11.56
C PHE A 158 8.37 -8.87 11.85
N LEU A 159 9.26 -9.03 10.86
CA LEU A 159 10.46 -9.87 11.00
C LEU A 159 11.47 -9.32 12.01
N LEU A 160 11.44 -8.01 12.27
CA LEU A 160 12.25 -7.34 13.28
C LEU A 160 11.61 -7.43 14.67
N GLN A 161 10.29 -7.21 14.76
CA GLN A 161 9.56 -7.12 16.04
C GLN A 161 9.19 -8.49 16.63
N TYR A 162 8.93 -9.51 15.79
CA TYR A 162 8.40 -10.81 16.21
C TYR A 162 9.23 -12.00 15.70
N PRO A 163 10.55 -12.07 16.01
CA PRO A 163 11.46 -13.08 15.46
C PRO A 163 11.08 -14.53 15.81
N ASP A 164 10.45 -14.75 16.96
CA ASP A 164 10.10 -16.08 17.47
C ASP A 164 8.65 -16.52 17.13
N SER A 165 7.90 -15.69 16.37
CA SER A 165 6.50 -15.98 16.09
C SER A 165 6.30 -17.21 15.20
N PRO A 166 5.29 -18.08 15.46
CA PRO A 166 4.94 -19.20 14.57
C PRO A 166 4.49 -18.74 13.17
N LEU A 167 4.14 -17.47 12.98
CA LEU A 167 3.78 -16.90 11.68
C LEU A 167 5.00 -16.60 10.78
N MET A 168 6.22 -16.66 11.31
CA MET A 168 7.47 -16.36 10.57
C MET A 168 7.58 -17.02 9.19
N PRO A 169 7.26 -18.32 8.99
CA PRO A 169 7.31 -18.93 7.65
C PRO A 169 6.28 -18.35 6.66
N ARG A 170 5.11 -17.91 7.17
CA ARG A 170 4.05 -17.27 6.36
C ARG A 170 4.47 -15.86 5.95
N VAL A 171 4.97 -15.07 6.90
CA VAL A 171 5.46 -13.69 6.67
C VAL A 171 6.62 -13.70 5.68
N LYS A 172 7.64 -14.56 5.91
CA LYS A 172 8.79 -14.72 4.99
C LYS A 172 8.36 -15.14 3.58
N ARG A 173 7.25 -15.87 3.43
CA ARG A 173 6.68 -16.19 2.11
C ARG A 173 6.00 -14.97 1.48
N ARG A 174 5.09 -14.29 2.18
CA ARG A 174 4.41 -13.09 1.67
C ARG A 174 5.37 -11.96 1.30
N LEU A 175 6.42 -11.72 2.10
CA LEU A 175 7.44 -10.72 1.78
C LEU A 175 8.18 -11.05 0.48
N ARG A 176 8.53 -12.31 0.21
CA ARG A 176 9.12 -12.69 -1.09
C ARG A 176 8.14 -12.51 -2.25
N GLU A 177 6.85 -12.80 -2.04
CA GLU A 177 5.80 -12.56 -3.04
C GLU A 177 5.62 -11.06 -3.33
N VAL A 178 5.74 -10.16 -2.34
CA VAL A 178 5.74 -8.69 -2.54
C VAL A 178 7.00 -8.24 -3.29
N GLN A 179 8.17 -8.72 -2.86
CA GLN A 179 9.47 -8.40 -3.48
C GLN A 179 9.54 -8.88 -4.95
N GLU A 180 8.84 -9.97 -5.29
CA GLU A 180 8.68 -10.42 -6.67
C GLU A 180 7.93 -9.38 -7.53
N VAL A 181 6.86 -8.78 -7.01
CA VAL A 181 6.06 -7.77 -7.73
C VAL A 181 6.83 -6.46 -7.90
N LEU A 182 7.51 -6.01 -6.83
CA LEU A 182 8.38 -4.83 -6.86
C LEU A 182 9.55 -5.01 -7.83
N GLY A 183 10.29 -6.12 -7.70
CA GLY A 183 11.39 -6.48 -8.59
C GLY A 183 10.95 -6.56 -10.05
N GLN A 184 9.78 -7.15 -10.33
CA GLN A 184 9.23 -7.24 -11.69
C GLN A 184 8.84 -5.87 -12.27
N SER A 185 8.41 -4.94 -11.42
CA SER A 185 8.10 -3.56 -11.83
C SER A 185 9.37 -2.82 -12.26
N ASP A 186 10.38 -2.76 -11.38
CA ASP A 186 11.63 -2.05 -11.68
C ASP A 186 12.43 -2.75 -12.78
N TYR A 187 12.37 -4.09 -12.90
CA TYR A 187 13.01 -4.84 -13.98
C TYR A 187 12.46 -4.48 -15.36
N LYS A 188 11.14 -4.32 -15.51
CA LYS A 188 10.53 -3.85 -16.77
C LYS A 188 11.05 -2.46 -17.16
N ILE A 189 11.19 -1.56 -16.17
CA ILE A 189 11.72 -0.20 -16.36
C ILE A 189 13.21 -0.25 -16.74
N ALA A 190 14.01 -1.07 -16.04
CA ALA A 190 15.43 -1.27 -16.32
C ALA A 190 15.67 -1.81 -17.75
N LYS A 191 14.91 -2.84 -18.14
CA LYS A 191 14.97 -3.44 -19.48
C LYS A 191 14.54 -2.45 -20.57
N PHE A 192 13.54 -1.60 -20.32
CA PHE A 192 13.17 -0.53 -21.23
C PHE A 192 14.33 0.46 -21.47
N TYR A 193 14.97 0.96 -20.41
CA TYR A 193 16.12 1.86 -20.55
C TYR A 193 17.31 1.18 -21.24
N TYR A 194 17.55 -0.10 -20.98
CA TYR A 194 18.60 -0.89 -21.63
C TYR A 194 18.36 -1.02 -23.14
N VAL A 195 17.15 -1.38 -23.56
CA VAL A 195 16.78 -1.48 -24.98
C VAL A 195 16.86 -0.10 -25.67
N LYS A 196 16.53 0.99 -24.96
CA LYS A 196 16.67 2.37 -25.46
C LYS A 196 18.12 2.87 -25.51
N GLY A 197 19.09 2.14 -24.98
CA GLY A 197 20.49 2.56 -24.94
C GLY A 197 20.83 3.59 -23.85
N ALA A 198 19.93 3.82 -22.89
CA ALA A 198 20.12 4.76 -21.79
C ALA A 198 20.93 4.13 -20.66
N TRP A 199 22.20 3.78 -20.92
CA TRP A 199 23.05 2.99 -20.02
C TRP A 199 23.12 3.51 -18.57
N PRO A 200 23.27 4.83 -18.29
CA PRO A 200 23.31 5.31 -16.91
C PRO A 200 22.01 5.06 -16.12
N ALA A 201 20.85 5.17 -16.79
CA ALA A 201 19.54 4.93 -16.19
C ALA A 201 19.27 3.42 -16.00
N ALA A 202 19.60 2.60 -17.02
CA ALA A 202 19.52 1.14 -16.94
C ALA A 202 20.40 0.59 -15.80
N ARG A 203 21.64 1.11 -15.67
CA ARG A 203 22.58 0.74 -14.61
C ARG A 203 21.97 0.97 -13.24
N GLY A 204 21.43 2.16 -12.97
CA GLY A 204 20.82 2.48 -11.68
C GLY A 204 19.72 1.49 -11.33
N ARG A 205 18.75 1.30 -12.23
CA ARG A 205 17.62 0.40 -11.98
C ARG A 205 18.02 -1.07 -11.82
N PHE A 206 18.97 -1.58 -12.62
CA PHE A 206 19.45 -2.96 -12.40
C PHE A 206 20.26 -3.10 -11.11
N GLN A 207 21.02 -2.09 -10.72
CA GLN A 207 21.73 -2.07 -9.44
C GLN A 207 20.74 -2.11 -8.26
N ASP A 208 19.70 -1.27 -8.28
CA ASP A 208 18.64 -1.25 -7.27
C ASP A 208 17.98 -2.64 -7.09
N ILE A 209 17.66 -3.33 -8.20
CA ILE A 209 17.03 -4.66 -8.18
C ILE A 209 17.96 -5.72 -7.55
N VAL A 210 19.24 -5.70 -7.93
CA VAL A 210 20.23 -6.69 -7.44
C VAL A 210 20.52 -6.49 -5.95
N GLU A 211 20.58 -5.24 -5.49
CA GLU A 211 20.82 -4.91 -4.08
C GLU A 211 19.59 -5.16 -3.21
N GLN A 212 18.38 -4.78 -3.65
CA GLN A 212 17.16 -4.87 -2.84
C GLN A 212 16.49 -6.25 -2.91
N TYR A 213 16.49 -6.90 -4.07
CA TYR A 213 15.67 -8.08 -4.35
C TYR A 213 16.47 -9.31 -4.88
N PRO A 214 17.51 -9.80 -4.19
CA PRO A 214 18.29 -10.96 -4.65
C PRO A 214 17.50 -12.28 -4.73
N SER A 215 16.31 -12.36 -4.11
CA SER A 215 15.41 -13.53 -4.24
C SER A 215 14.38 -13.42 -5.37
N PHE A 216 14.39 -12.32 -6.15
CA PHE A 216 13.48 -12.09 -7.28
C PHE A 216 13.72 -13.08 -8.44
N SER A 217 12.65 -13.46 -9.15
CA SER A 217 12.70 -14.44 -10.24
C SER A 217 13.63 -14.09 -11.41
N HIS A 218 13.87 -12.81 -11.70
CA HIS A 218 14.81 -12.33 -12.72
C HIS A 218 16.05 -11.61 -12.12
N ALA A 219 16.43 -11.86 -10.86
CA ALA A 219 17.61 -11.25 -10.24
C ALA A 219 18.93 -11.60 -10.96
N ASP A 220 19.00 -12.81 -11.54
CA ASP A 220 20.11 -13.29 -12.36
C ASP A 220 20.19 -12.63 -13.74
N GLU A 221 19.05 -12.51 -14.44
CA GLU A 221 18.99 -11.74 -15.68
C GLU A 221 19.28 -10.24 -15.45
N SER A 222 18.91 -9.71 -14.28
CA SER A 222 19.25 -8.35 -13.85
C SER A 222 20.75 -8.17 -13.64
N LEU A 223 21.43 -9.12 -12.98
CA LEU A 223 22.91 -9.14 -12.88
C LEU A 223 23.59 -9.21 -14.25
N TRP A 224 23.07 -10.03 -15.16
CA TRP A 224 23.58 -10.14 -16.53
C TRP A 224 23.50 -8.80 -17.26
N TYR A 225 22.32 -8.16 -17.26
CA TYR A 225 22.15 -6.86 -17.90
C TYR A 225 22.91 -5.73 -17.20
N LEU A 226 23.08 -5.78 -15.87
CA LEU A 226 23.93 -4.84 -15.13
C LEU A 226 25.39 -4.93 -15.61
N GLY A 227 25.94 -6.14 -15.70
CA GLY A 227 27.28 -6.38 -16.26
C GLY A 227 27.42 -5.89 -17.70
N GLN A 228 26.44 -6.22 -18.57
CA GLN A 228 26.43 -5.76 -19.97
C GLN A 228 26.33 -4.23 -20.05
N THR A 229 25.61 -3.59 -19.13
CA THR A 229 25.50 -2.13 -19.05
C THR A 229 26.85 -1.51 -18.65
N TYR A 230 27.56 -2.07 -17.66
CA TYR A 230 28.90 -1.62 -17.31
C TYR A 230 29.92 -1.78 -18.45
N GLU A 231 29.87 -2.89 -19.20
CA GLU A 231 30.70 -3.04 -20.43
C GLU A 231 30.41 -1.94 -21.45
N ARG A 232 29.13 -1.66 -21.74
CA ARG A 232 28.72 -0.58 -22.67
C ARG A 232 29.10 0.81 -22.18
N MET A 233 29.18 1.01 -20.86
CA MET A 233 29.71 2.22 -20.21
C MET A 233 31.24 2.24 -20.08
N ARG A 234 31.96 1.32 -20.73
CA ARG A 234 33.43 1.17 -20.68
C ARG A 234 34.00 1.03 -19.26
N GLN A 235 33.27 0.37 -18.37
CA GLN A 235 33.64 0.10 -16.98
C GLN A 235 33.77 -1.42 -16.71
N PRO A 236 34.68 -2.15 -17.40
CA PRO A 236 34.79 -3.60 -17.29
C PRO A 236 35.07 -4.06 -15.84
N ASN A 237 35.85 -3.29 -15.09
CA ASN A 237 36.15 -3.55 -13.67
C ASN A 237 34.89 -3.65 -12.78
N LYS A 238 33.78 -3.01 -13.18
CA LYS A 238 32.47 -3.11 -12.51
C LYS A 238 31.57 -4.18 -13.13
N ALA A 239 31.81 -4.59 -14.38
CA ALA A 239 31.09 -5.70 -15.01
C ALA A 239 31.53 -7.07 -14.46
N THR A 240 32.83 -7.25 -14.23
CA THR A 240 33.43 -8.47 -13.64
C THR A 240 32.70 -8.98 -12.39
N PRO A 241 32.51 -8.19 -11.32
CA PRO A 241 31.82 -8.68 -10.11
C PRO A 241 30.37 -9.08 -10.39
N CYS A 242 29.64 -8.41 -11.29
CA CYS A 242 28.27 -8.80 -11.64
C CYS A 242 28.21 -10.20 -12.28
N TYR A 243 29.14 -10.50 -13.21
CA TYR A 243 29.22 -11.83 -13.83
C TYR A 243 29.71 -12.90 -12.85
N ALA A 244 30.67 -12.56 -12.00
CA ALA A 244 31.16 -13.47 -10.97
C ALA A 244 30.04 -13.83 -9.97
N GLN A 245 29.27 -12.83 -9.52
CA GLN A 245 28.13 -13.01 -8.65
C GLN A 245 27.01 -13.83 -9.30
N LEU A 246 26.74 -13.61 -10.59
CA LEU A 246 25.75 -14.41 -11.33
C LEU A 246 26.09 -15.90 -11.27
N MET A 247 27.37 -16.23 -11.48
CA MET A 247 27.85 -17.62 -11.45
C MET A 247 27.94 -18.22 -10.04
N SER A 248 28.20 -17.41 -9.00
CA SER A 248 28.24 -17.91 -7.61
C SER A 248 26.86 -18.13 -7.02
N ASP A 249 25.92 -17.21 -7.28
CA ASP A 249 24.64 -17.09 -6.57
C ASP A 249 23.50 -17.77 -7.34
N TYR A 250 23.58 -17.83 -8.68
CA TYR A 250 22.55 -18.36 -9.56
C TYR A 250 23.10 -19.40 -10.56
N PRO A 251 23.70 -20.50 -10.09
CA PRO A 251 24.44 -21.45 -10.93
C PRO A 251 23.60 -22.29 -11.90
N LEU A 252 22.27 -22.20 -11.83
CA LEU A 252 21.34 -22.81 -12.79
C LEU A 252 20.64 -21.77 -13.68
N SER A 253 21.18 -20.56 -13.78
CA SER A 253 20.64 -19.54 -14.68
C SER A 253 21.08 -19.80 -16.12
N ASP A 254 20.21 -19.56 -17.09
CA ASP A 254 20.50 -19.64 -18.53
C ASP A 254 21.66 -18.70 -18.94
N TRP A 255 21.96 -17.69 -18.12
CA TRP A 255 23.02 -16.71 -18.35
C TRP A 255 24.42 -17.15 -17.87
N VAL A 256 24.55 -18.28 -17.16
CA VAL A 256 25.84 -18.73 -16.57
C VAL A 256 26.93 -18.94 -17.62
N ASP A 257 26.61 -19.61 -18.73
CA ASP A 257 27.60 -19.85 -19.81
C ASP A 257 28.01 -18.54 -20.51
N SER A 258 27.08 -17.61 -20.68
CA SER A 258 27.35 -16.28 -21.23
C SER A 258 28.24 -15.45 -20.30
N ALA A 259 27.99 -15.50 -18.99
CA ALA A 259 28.82 -14.86 -17.96
C ALA A 259 30.24 -15.46 -17.92
N LYS A 260 30.36 -16.78 -18.01
CA LYS A 260 31.64 -17.50 -18.08
C LYS A 260 32.46 -17.08 -19.30
N GLN A 261 31.83 -16.97 -20.48
CA GLN A 261 32.50 -16.49 -21.69
C GLN A 261 33.01 -15.04 -21.52
N ARG A 262 32.19 -14.15 -20.94
CA ARG A 262 32.60 -12.78 -20.64
C ARG A 262 33.78 -12.69 -19.66
N LEU A 263 33.74 -13.42 -18.55
CA LEU A 263 34.86 -13.46 -17.58
C LEU A 263 36.14 -14.00 -18.23
N THR A 264 36.04 -15.04 -19.07
CA THR A 264 37.18 -15.60 -19.80
C THR A 264 37.78 -14.57 -20.76
N ALA A 265 36.94 -13.84 -21.50
CA ALA A 265 37.37 -12.76 -22.40
C ALA A 265 37.98 -11.54 -21.66
N MET A 266 37.64 -11.35 -20.39
CA MET A 266 38.25 -10.34 -19.50
C MET A 266 39.48 -10.87 -18.74
N HIS A 267 39.93 -12.10 -19.02
CA HIS A 267 41.00 -12.81 -18.30
C HIS A 267 40.78 -12.89 -16.77
N GLN A 268 39.52 -13.00 -16.35
CA GLN A 268 39.13 -13.06 -14.94
C GLN A 268 38.95 -14.51 -14.46
N PRO A 269 39.22 -14.80 -13.17
CA PRO A 269 39.01 -16.12 -12.61
C PRO A 269 37.52 -16.49 -12.64
N ILE A 270 37.22 -17.73 -13.02
CA ILE A 270 35.85 -18.25 -13.05
C ILE A 270 35.49 -18.76 -11.63
N PRO A 271 34.55 -18.11 -10.91
CA PRO A 271 34.16 -18.57 -9.58
C PRO A 271 33.40 -19.89 -9.69
N ARG A 272 33.46 -20.70 -8.62
CA ARG A 272 32.70 -21.95 -8.49
C ARG A 272 31.61 -21.77 -7.45
N PRO A 273 30.34 -22.09 -7.76
CA PRO A 273 29.25 -22.00 -6.79
C PRO A 273 29.45 -23.01 -5.64
N THR A 274 29.00 -22.64 -4.45
CA THR A 274 29.06 -23.56 -3.30
C THR A 274 28.02 -24.68 -3.45
N LYS A 275 28.30 -25.85 -2.85
CA LYS A 275 27.35 -26.98 -2.84
C LYS A 275 25.97 -26.61 -2.27
N ALA A 276 25.93 -25.70 -1.29
CA ALA A 276 24.70 -25.22 -0.69
C ALA A 276 23.86 -24.37 -1.66
N VAL A 277 24.49 -23.47 -2.43
CA VAL A 277 23.79 -22.66 -3.43
C VAL A 277 23.30 -23.53 -4.59
N LEU A 278 24.09 -24.50 -5.05
CA LEU A 278 23.67 -25.49 -6.04
C LEU A 278 22.43 -26.28 -5.59
N ALA A 279 22.45 -26.86 -4.39
CA ALA A 279 21.32 -27.62 -3.85
C ALA A 279 20.06 -26.76 -3.71
N ARG A 280 20.20 -25.50 -3.28
CA ARG A 280 19.08 -24.54 -3.23
C ARG A 280 18.54 -24.20 -4.63
N ALA A 281 19.41 -23.92 -5.60
CA ALA A 281 19.00 -23.62 -6.96
C ALA A 281 18.25 -24.80 -7.59
N GLN A 282 18.68 -26.04 -7.32
CA GLN A 282 17.95 -27.25 -7.72
C GLN A 282 16.58 -27.35 -7.05
N ALA A 283 16.49 -27.08 -5.74
CA ALA A 283 15.21 -27.10 -5.02
C ALA A 283 14.22 -26.02 -5.51
N ASP A 284 14.72 -24.82 -5.87
CA ASP A 284 13.92 -23.76 -6.50
C ASP A 284 13.48 -24.18 -7.91
N ALA A 285 14.37 -24.74 -8.73
CA ALA A 285 14.06 -25.18 -10.09
C ALA A 285 12.98 -26.29 -10.13
N LEU A 286 13.05 -27.27 -9.23
CA LEU A 286 12.05 -28.34 -9.09
C LEU A 286 10.64 -27.83 -8.71
N ARG A 287 10.55 -26.65 -8.09
CA ARG A 287 9.28 -26.05 -7.65
C ARG A 287 8.65 -25.14 -8.70
N ARG A 288 9.39 -24.72 -9.73
CA ARG A 288 8.88 -23.90 -10.84
C ARG A 288 7.89 -24.70 -11.72
N ARG A 289 6.63 -24.78 -11.31
CA ARG A 289 5.55 -25.19 -12.21
C ARG A 289 5.31 -24.08 -13.24
N ARG A 290 5.40 -24.41 -14.54
CA ARG A 290 4.85 -23.53 -15.58
C ARG A 290 3.33 -23.45 -15.37
N PRO A 291 2.72 -22.26 -15.29
CA PRO A 291 1.28 -22.15 -15.14
C PRO A 291 0.57 -22.68 -16.40
N ASP A 292 -0.44 -23.52 -16.19
CA ASP A 292 -1.26 -24.10 -17.25
C ASP A 292 -1.90 -23.00 -18.12
N PRO A 293 -2.22 -23.29 -19.40
CA PRO A 293 -2.83 -22.29 -20.30
C PRO A 293 -4.13 -21.69 -19.73
N VAL A 294 -4.91 -22.46 -18.98
CA VAL A 294 -6.12 -21.99 -18.28
C VAL A 294 -5.77 -21.03 -17.13
N ALA A 295 -4.74 -21.35 -16.33
CA ALA A 295 -4.28 -20.49 -15.24
C ALA A 295 -3.73 -19.15 -15.77
N ARG A 296 -3.02 -19.18 -16.91
CA ARG A 296 -2.55 -17.98 -17.61
C ARG A 296 -3.72 -17.08 -18.05
N LEU A 297 -4.76 -17.63 -18.66
CA LEU A 297 -5.95 -16.87 -19.08
C LEU A 297 -6.67 -16.24 -17.88
N SER A 298 -6.83 -16.99 -16.79
CA SER A 298 -7.41 -16.48 -15.54
C SER A 298 -6.57 -15.33 -14.93
N GLY A 299 -5.24 -15.47 -14.91
CA GLY A 299 -4.32 -14.44 -14.43
C GLY A 299 -4.32 -13.14 -15.25
N MET A 300 -4.71 -13.20 -16.53
CA MET A 300 -4.92 -11.98 -17.33
C MET A 300 -6.13 -11.18 -16.83
N MET A 301 -7.23 -11.83 -16.47
CA MET A 301 -8.47 -11.18 -15.98
C MET A 301 -8.41 -10.80 -14.50
N SER A 302 -7.62 -11.50 -13.67
CA SER A 302 -7.42 -11.15 -12.26
C SER A 302 -6.83 -9.73 -12.10
N SER A 303 -7.16 -9.04 -11.01
CA SER A 303 -6.50 -7.79 -10.61
C SER A 303 -5.18 -8.03 -9.87
N ALA A 304 -5.02 -9.21 -9.24
CA ALA A 304 -3.87 -9.57 -8.43
C ALA A 304 -2.61 -9.85 -9.29
N PRO A 305 -1.40 -9.62 -8.74
CA PRO A 305 -0.16 -9.99 -9.39
C PRO A 305 0.07 -11.51 -9.45
N ASP A 306 0.73 -11.98 -10.51
CA ASP A 306 1.28 -13.33 -10.58
C ASP A 306 2.60 -13.39 -9.81
N THR A 307 2.65 -14.21 -8.77
CA THR A 307 3.81 -14.44 -7.90
C THR A 307 4.31 -15.89 -7.98
N SER A 308 3.84 -16.67 -8.97
CA SER A 308 4.18 -18.10 -9.13
C SER A 308 5.67 -18.39 -9.36
N MET A 309 6.43 -17.39 -9.85
CA MET A 309 7.87 -17.51 -10.14
C MET A 309 8.79 -17.13 -8.96
N THR A 310 8.22 -16.67 -7.83
CA THR A 310 8.96 -16.25 -6.63
C THR A 310 9.93 -17.34 -6.14
N ARG A 311 11.23 -17.03 -6.03
CA ARG A 311 12.25 -18.00 -5.57
C ARG A 311 12.20 -18.16 -4.05
N HIS A 312 12.40 -19.36 -3.52
CA HIS A 312 12.37 -19.62 -2.08
C HIS A 312 13.75 -19.37 -1.44
N GLY A 313 14.19 -18.12 -1.45
CA GLY A 313 15.44 -17.70 -0.83
C GLY A 313 15.36 -17.33 0.65
N PRO A 314 16.50 -17.04 1.29
CA PRO A 314 16.50 -16.24 2.50
C PRO A 314 15.83 -14.90 2.18
N VAL A 315 15.09 -14.37 3.15
CA VAL A 315 14.49 -13.05 3.01
C VAL A 315 15.58 -12.02 3.16
N HIS A 316 15.66 -11.09 2.21
CA HIS A 316 16.52 -9.93 2.33
C HIS A 316 15.69 -8.76 2.88
N LEU A 317 16.13 -8.19 4.00
CA LEU A 317 15.47 -7.01 4.59
C LEU A 317 15.83 -5.72 3.84
N GLY A 318 16.93 -5.72 3.07
CA GLY A 318 17.45 -4.54 2.40
C GLY A 318 17.96 -3.48 3.37
N PRO A 319 18.41 -2.32 2.87
CA PRO A 319 18.47 -1.12 3.68
C PRO A 319 17.05 -0.80 4.19
N LYS A 320 16.92 -0.29 5.43
CA LYS A 320 15.64 0.16 5.98
C LYS A 320 15.04 1.19 5.01
N PRO A 321 13.78 1.03 4.54
CA PRO A 321 13.20 1.98 3.60
C PRO A 321 13.23 3.38 4.20
N ALA A 322 13.63 4.36 3.38
CA ALA A 322 13.40 5.76 3.72
C ALA A 322 11.90 5.93 3.98
N VAL A 323 11.56 6.66 5.05
CA VAL A 323 10.20 6.71 5.60
C VAL A 323 9.18 6.94 4.49
N VAL A 324 8.44 5.90 4.14
CA VAL A 324 7.23 6.03 3.33
C VAL A 324 6.26 6.74 4.25
N GLU A 325 6.16 8.06 4.11
CA GLU A 325 5.32 8.88 4.97
C GLU A 325 3.88 8.44 4.76
N ALA A 326 3.37 7.63 5.69
CA ALA A 326 1.98 7.24 5.73
C ALA A 326 1.15 8.53 5.67
N ALA A 327 0.21 8.60 4.73
CA ALA A 327 -0.54 9.81 4.47
C ALA A 327 -1.16 10.28 5.78
N LYS A 328 -0.68 11.41 6.31
CA LYS A 328 -1.25 12.03 7.50
C LYS A 328 -2.72 12.29 7.19
N THR A 329 -3.59 11.56 7.87
CA THR A 329 -5.02 11.85 7.91
C THR A 329 -5.15 13.36 8.16
N PRO A 330 -5.88 14.13 7.32
CA PRO A 330 -6.01 15.56 7.53
C PRO A 330 -6.55 15.82 8.93
N GLN A 331 -5.67 16.26 9.82
CA GLN A 331 -6.03 16.61 11.18
C GLN A 331 -6.97 17.80 11.06
N ALA A 332 -8.25 17.58 11.32
CA ALA A 332 -9.25 18.64 11.29
C ALA A 332 -8.72 19.81 12.14
N PRO A 333 -8.75 21.05 11.64
CA PRO A 333 -8.19 22.17 12.38
C PRO A 333 -8.89 22.25 13.73
N ALA A 334 -8.12 22.10 14.81
CA ALA A 334 -8.63 22.24 16.16
C ALA A 334 -9.33 23.61 16.26
N PRO A 335 -10.51 23.70 16.91
CA PRO A 335 -11.20 24.97 17.03
C PRO A 335 -10.27 25.98 17.70
N ALA A 336 -9.97 27.07 16.99
CA ALA A 336 -9.10 28.12 17.49
C ALA A 336 -9.66 28.61 18.83
N GLY A 337 -8.79 28.64 19.86
CA GLY A 337 -9.20 28.91 21.22
C GLY A 337 -9.82 30.29 21.37
N ALA A 338 -11.16 30.33 21.43
CA ALA A 338 -11.89 31.47 21.96
C ALA A 338 -11.66 31.52 23.49
N SER A 339 -10.55 32.13 23.90
CA SER A 339 -10.27 32.43 25.29
C SER A 339 -11.30 33.43 25.82
N ILE A 340 -12.38 32.92 26.41
CA ILE A 340 -13.38 33.74 27.11
C ILE A 340 -12.73 34.27 28.39
N ALA A 341 -12.19 35.49 28.30
CA ALA A 341 -11.73 36.24 29.45
C ALA A 341 -12.96 36.72 30.24
N VAL A 342 -13.33 35.98 31.29
CA VAL A 342 -14.37 36.39 32.24
C VAL A 342 -13.86 37.58 33.04
N GLN A 343 -14.33 38.78 32.72
CA GLN A 343 -14.21 39.93 33.62
C GLN A 343 -15.34 39.85 34.65
N PRO A 344 -15.05 39.91 35.97
CA PRO A 344 -16.11 39.92 36.99
C PRO A 344 -16.85 41.25 36.95
N VAL A 345 -18.13 41.20 36.56
CA VAL A 345 -19.03 42.36 36.64
C VAL A 345 -19.48 42.54 38.09
N GLY A 346 -19.24 43.71 38.66
CA GLY A 346 -19.63 44.04 40.03
C GLY A 346 -21.14 44.10 40.24
N GLU A 347 -21.59 43.83 41.47
CA GLU A 347 -23.00 43.55 41.82
C GLU A 347 -23.98 44.73 41.65
N GLU A 348 -23.55 45.91 41.20
CA GLU A 348 -24.43 47.08 41.01
C GLU A 348 -25.26 47.05 39.71
N SER A 349 -24.91 46.24 38.72
CA SER A 349 -25.65 46.20 37.44
C SER A 349 -26.94 45.35 37.46
N LEU A 350 -27.29 44.73 38.60
CA LEU A 350 -28.50 43.91 38.75
C LEU A 350 -29.74 44.71 39.22
N LYS A 351 -29.70 46.05 39.21
CA LYS A 351 -30.79 46.93 39.70
C LYS A 351 -31.29 47.99 38.69
N SER A 352 -31.47 47.62 37.43
CA SER A 352 -32.41 48.33 36.54
C SER A 352 -32.93 47.44 35.42
N GLY A 353 -34.11 46.84 35.63
CA GLY A 353 -34.77 46.02 34.61
C GLY A 353 -35.33 46.85 33.46
N LYS A 354 -34.64 46.88 32.32
CA LYS A 354 -35.20 47.22 31.00
C LYS A 354 -34.34 46.64 29.87
N ALA A 355 -34.99 45.96 28.92
CA ALA A 355 -34.33 45.39 27.75
C ALA A 355 -34.02 46.46 26.68
N VAL A 356 -32.98 46.24 25.88
CA VAL A 356 -32.60 47.07 24.72
C VAL A 356 -32.18 46.18 23.56
N ASP A 357 -32.95 46.20 22.47
CA ASP A 357 -32.64 45.50 21.22
C ASP A 357 -31.72 46.34 20.30
N PRO A 358 -30.66 45.76 19.69
CA PRO A 358 -29.91 46.42 18.63
C PRO A 358 -30.44 46.08 17.23
N LYS A 359 -30.99 47.09 16.55
CA LYS A 359 -31.37 47.07 15.12
C LYS A 359 -30.13 47.29 14.22
N PRO A 360 -30.02 46.68 13.02
CA PRO A 360 -28.83 46.82 12.17
C PRO A 360 -28.76 48.17 11.45
N THR A 361 -27.54 48.64 11.21
CA THR A 361 -27.22 49.75 10.29
C THR A 361 -26.33 49.24 9.16
N ASN A 362 -26.87 49.29 7.94
CA ASN A 362 -26.15 49.03 6.71
C ASN A 362 -26.07 50.36 5.94
N GLY A 363 -24.87 50.78 5.53
CA GLY A 363 -24.63 52.08 4.90
C GLY A 363 -23.78 51.90 3.65
N SER A 364 -24.43 51.95 2.48
CA SER A 364 -23.79 51.81 1.17
C SER A 364 -23.94 53.09 0.36
N GLN A 365 -22.83 53.53 -0.24
CA GLN A 365 -22.66 54.45 -1.39
C GLN A 365 -21.13 54.68 -1.54
N GLY A 366 -20.48 54.68 -2.70
CA GLY A 366 -20.88 54.34 -4.07
C GLY A 366 -19.76 54.75 -5.05
N ALA A 367 -19.53 53.95 -6.10
CA ALA A 367 -19.38 54.34 -7.53
C ALA A 367 -18.53 55.59 -7.93
N THR A 368 -17.71 55.64 -9.01
CA THR A 368 -17.30 54.69 -10.08
C THR A 368 -16.08 55.25 -10.87
N GLY A 369 -15.26 54.39 -11.51
CA GLY A 369 -14.42 54.69 -12.70
C GLY A 369 -13.18 55.58 -12.51
N GLN A 370 -12.22 55.70 -13.44
CA GLN A 370 -11.68 54.83 -14.50
C GLN A 370 -10.50 55.62 -15.15
N GLN A 371 -9.34 54.97 -15.37
CA GLN A 371 -8.28 55.22 -16.38
C GLN A 371 -7.51 56.57 -16.56
N GLU A 372 -6.20 56.38 -16.84
CA GLU A 372 -5.32 57.04 -17.84
C GLU A 372 -4.45 58.31 -17.56
N THR A 373 -3.16 58.02 -17.33
CA THR A 373 -1.93 58.54 -18.00
C THR A 373 -1.45 60.01 -17.97
N ALA A 374 -0.12 60.11 -17.71
CA ALA A 374 0.90 61.00 -18.33
C ALA A 374 1.26 62.39 -17.74
N GLY A 375 2.58 62.69 -17.72
CA GLY A 375 3.13 64.03 -18.01
C GLY A 375 4.07 64.68 -16.99
N SER A 376 5.38 64.73 -17.28
CA SER A 376 6.40 65.54 -16.55
C SER A 376 6.46 67.01 -17.01
N PRO A 377 7.15 67.89 -16.24
CA PRO A 377 8.40 68.55 -16.71
C PRO A 377 9.46 68.75 -15.56
N ARG A 378 10.73 69.19 -15.71
CA ARG A 378 11.66 69.45 -16.83
C ARG A 378 13.13 69.55 -16.30
N GLN A 379 14.13 69.20 -17.13
CA GLN A 379 15.49 69.79 -17.34
C GLN A 379 16.41 70.23 -16.16
N GLY A 380 17.75 70.06 -16.21
CA GLY A 380 18.63 69.47 -17.23
C GLY A 380 20.14 69.80 -17.06
N SER A 381 21.01 69.30 -17.97
CA SER A 381 22.47 69.55 -18.11
C SER A 381 23.41 68.89 -17.06
N GLY A 382 24.61 68.35 -17.38
CA GLY A 382 25.25 68.09 -18.68
C GLY A 382 26.73 67.62 -18.59
N ALA A 383 27.15 66.73 -19.51
CA ALA A 383 28.50 66.50 -20.09
C ALA A 383 29.78 66.12 -19.27
N ALA A 384 30.34 64.95 -19.65
CA ALA A 384 31.74 64.70 -20.10
C ALA A 384 32.93 64.41 -19.14
N SER A 385 33.71 63.37 -19.53
CA SER A 385 35.12 63.02 -19.17
C SER A 385 35.46 62.75 -17.69
N GLY A 386 36.44 61.90 -17.32
CA GLY A 386 37.37 61.04 -18.07
C GLY A 386 38.51 60.54 -17.14
N GLN A 387 39.41 59.69 -17.66
CA GLN A 387 40.70 59.25 -17.09
C GLN A 387 40.73 58.22 -15.93
N SER A 388 41.50 57.15 -16.17
CA SER A 388 42.17 56.28 -15.19
C SER A 388 43.27 57.05 -14.41
N PRO A 389 43.88 56.42 -13.39
CA PRO A 389 45.29 56.06 -13.60
C PRO A 389 45.74 54.72 -13.00
N GLU A 390 46.68 54.09 -13.69
CA GLU A 390 47.72 53.21 -13.14
C GLU A 390 49.00 54.06 -12.99
N PRO A 391 49.91 53.80 -12.03
CA PRO A 391 51.13 53.07 -12.41
C PRO A 391 51.81 52.23 -11.30
N GLU A 392 52.52 51.16 -11.68
CA GLU A 392 53.65 50.62 -10.89
C GLU A 392 54.87 51.58 -10.92
N PRO A 393 55.87 51.40 -10.03
CA PRO A 393 57.14 50.87 -10.56
C PRO A 393 58.05 50.04 -9.60
N THR A 394 58.47 48.86 -10.08
CA THR A 394 59.89 48.39 -10.20
C THR A 394 60.79 47.89 -9.03
N VAL A 395 61.77 47.04 -9.45
CA VAL A 395 63.10 46.71 -8.85
C VAL A 395 63.10 45.59 -7.76
N LYS A 396 63.89 44.50 -7.83
CA LYS A 396 65.05 44.11 -8.69
C LYS A 396 64.80 42.85 -9.51
#